data_AF-A0A7W5VKS4-F1
#
_entry.id   AF-A0A7W5VKS4-F1
#
_cell.length_a   1.000
_cell.length_b   1.000
_cell.length_c   1.000
_cell.angle_alpha   90.00
_cell.angle_beta   90.00
_cell.angle_gamma   90.00
#
_symmetry.space_group_name_H-M   'P 1'
#
loop_
_entity.id
_entity.type
_entity.pdbx_description
1 polymer ?
#
loop_
_entity_poly.entity_id
_entity_poly.type
_entity_poly.pdbx_seq_one_letter_code
_entity_poly.pdbx_strand_id
1 'polypeptide(L)'
;MRIGIDVGGTNTDAALIGDGGEVLATVKSPTTEDVTGGVAAALAGLGATQVSAVMIGTTHFVNALVEAARLEPVAAVRLGLPATAALPPMVDWPERLRKVVEGASYLCHGGHEYDGTPISELDPEELRRVAADIRARGLRSVAISSVFSPVSDSSERRAAEILAAELGQEAHLSLSCEIGRVGLLARENATIVNAALRPLAERAVAAFSQALKVAGIDAPLFLSQNDGTLMDLSRATRYPVATFASGPTNSMRGAAYLSGLTDCAVVDIGGTTSDVGILVGGFPREASGEAMVAEVRTNFRIPDVLSIGIGGGSLVAEDGSVGPRSVGYRLPEEALVFGGGTLTATDLAVAAGHADIGDPSLVAGLDPARPLKLIADRVADAVDRMRTSSDPLPVVLVGGGSILIRELPGFEDVRRPDHYAVANAVGAAIAQVGGEVDRVFSGPRDTVLAEAKAEAVARAERAGAREGSVRIADVEEVPLAYLPGDATRIRVKAVGDLDLEKINA
;
A
#
# COMPACT_ATOMS: atom_id res chain seq x y z
N MET A 1 21.41 -7.54 -11.70
CA MET A 1 20.22 -8.31 -11.23
C MET A 1 19.54 -7.61 -10.07
N ARG A 2 18.21 -7.65 -10.02
CA ARG A 2 17.37 -7.05 -8.97
C ARG A 2 16.61 -8.13 -8.21
N ILE A 3 16.37 -7.93 -6.93
CA ILE A 3 15.51 -8.82 -6.12
C ILE A 3 14.28 -8.06 -5.68
N GLY A 4 13.11 -8.66 -5.87
CA GLY A 4 11.88 -8.23 -5.23
C GLY A 4 11.42 -9.28 -4.21
N ILE A 5 10.94 -8.81 -3.07
CA ILE A 5 10.39 -9.65 -2.00
C ILE A 5 9.04 -9.07 -1.59
N ASP A 6 8.05 -9.91 -1.39
CA ASP A 6 6.79 -9.53 -0.77
C ASP A 6 6.57 -10.34 0.51
N VAL A 7 6.61 -9.65 1.65
CA VAL A 7 6.39 -10.24 2.98
C VAL A 7 4.90 -10.09 3.31
N GLY A 8 4.12 -11.07 2.86
CA GLY A 8 2.67 -11.16 3.12
C GLY A 8 2.35 -11.85 4.46
N GLY A 9 1.07 -11.91 4.81
CA GLY A 9 0.63 -12.58 6.04
C GLY A 9 0.65 -14.12 5.98
N THR A 10 0.71 -14.72 4.79
CA THR A 10 0.72 -16.19 4.61
C THR A 10 2.05 -16.69 4.04
N ASN A 11 2.55 -16.04 2.99
CA ASN A 11 3.78 -16.41 2.32
C ASN A 11 4.72 -15.21 2.19
N THR A 12 6.01 -15.50 2.23
CA THR A 12 7.08 -14.62 1.77
C THR A 12 7.48 -15.10 0.37
N ASP A 13 7.26 -14.22 -0.59
CA ASP A 13 7.54 -14.44 -2.01
C ASP A 13 8.77 -13.65 -2.41
N ALA A 14 9.65 -14.24 -3.21
CA ALA A 14 10.83 -13.57 -3.72
C ALA A 14 11.06 -13.91 -5.20
N ALA A 15 11.57 -12.94 -5.95
CA ALA A 15 11.89 -13.08 -7.37
C ALA A 15 13.22 -12.40 -7.67
N LEU A 16 14.07 -13.09 -8.43
CA LEU A 16 15.31 -12.56 -8.99
C LEU A 16 15.06 -12.18 -10.45
N ILE A 17 15.25 -10.90 -10.77
CA ILE A 17 15.09 -10.36 -12.12
C ILE A 17 16.46 -10.07 -12.73
N GLY A 18 16.68 -10.64 -13.92
CA GLY A 18 17.88 -10.41 -14.72
C GLY A 18 17.93 -9.00 -15.31
N ASP A 19 19.06 -8.65 -15.90
CA ASP A 19 19.25 -7.31 -16.48
C ASP A 19 18.44 -7.13 -17.78
N GLY A 20 18.09 -8.22 -18.46
CA GLY A 20 17.16 -8.23 -19.59
C GLY A 20 15.68 -8.20 -19.20
N GLY A 21 15.37 -8.27 -17.90
CA GLY A 21 14.01 -8.29 -17.38
C GLY A 21 13.41 -9.68 -17.17
N GLU A 22 14.14 -10.74 -17.52
CA GLU A 22 13.70 -12.12 -17.31
C GLU A 22 13.65 -12.50 -15.82
N VAL A 23 12.68 -13.34 -15.45
CA VAL A 23 12.61 -13.96 -14.12
C VAL A 23 13.60 -15.12 -14.07
N LEU A 24 14.68 -14.97 -13.32
CA LEU A 24 15.77 -15.96 -13.25
C LEU A 24 15.53 -17.04 -12.18
N ALA A 25 14.96 -16.64 -11.05
CA ALA A 25 14.66 -17.54 -9.94
C ALA A 25 13.50 -16.99 -9.12
N THR A 26 12.75 -17.88 -8.49
CA THR A 26 11.66 -17.53 -7.57
C THR A 26 11.73 -18.39 -6.32
N VAL A 27 11.33 -17.83 -5.19
CA VAL A 27 11.17 -18.54 -3.92
C VAL A 27 9.81 -18.18 -3.36
N LYS A 28 9.11 -19.19 -2.85
CA LYS A 28 7.87 -19.03 -2.08
C LYS A 28 8.01 -19.86 -0.83
N SER A 29 7.83 -19.23 0.33
CA SER A 29 7.97 -19.88 1.62
C SER A 29 6.91 -19.36 2.58
N PRO A 30 6.47 -20.15 3.59
CA PRO A 30 5.57 -19.65 4.61
C PRO A 30 6.16 -18.44 5.34
N THR A 31 5.34 -17.41 5.60
CA THR A 31 5.76 -16.27 6.43
C THR A 31 5.95 -16.74 7.88
N THR A 32 7.00 -16.25 8.53
CA THR A 32 7.29 -16.55 9.93
C THR A 32 7.25 -15.29 10.78
N GLU A 33 7.11 -15.43 12.11
CA GLU A 33 7.22 -14.30 13.04
C GLU A 33 8.63 -13.67 13.02
N ASP A 34 9.66 -14.47 12.70
CA ASP A 34 11.02 -13.98 12.47
C ASP A 34 11.16 -13.43 11.04
N VAL A 35 10.79 -12.16 10.89
CA VAL A 35 10.90 -11.42 9.64
C VAL A 35 12.32 -11.44 9.08
N THR A 36 13.33 -11.28 9.93
CA THR A 36 14.73 -11.25 9.51
C THR A 36 15.15 -12.60 8.96
N GLY A 37 14.84 -13.69 9.69
CA GLY A 37 15.11 -15.06 9.26
C GLY A 37 14.37 -15.43 7.97
N GLY A 38 13.09 -15.09 7.87
CA GLY A 38 12.27 -15.35 6.68
C GLY A 38 12.81 -14.66 5.42
N VAL A 39 13.15 -13.37 5.52
CA VAL A 39 13.75 -12.61 4.40
C VAL A 39 15.13 -13.16 4.05
N ALA A 40 15.97 -13.45 5.03
CA ALA A 40 17.30 -14.02 4.78
C ALA A 40 17.23 -15.41 4.11
N ALA A 41 16.30 -16.26 4.53
CA ALA A 41 16.05 -17.56 3.91
C ALA A 41 15.55 -17.42 2.46
N ALA A 42 14.65 -16.48 2.20
CA ALA A 42 14.16 -16.20 0.84
C ALA A 42 15.31 -15.73 -0.08
N LEU A 43 16.16 -14.82 0.42
CA LEU A 43 17.36 -14.35 -0.29
C LEU A 43 18.34 -15.49 -0.58
N ALA A 44 18.62 -16.34 0.41
CA ALA A 44 19.50 -17.50 0.24
C ALA A 44 18.94 -18.50 -0.78
N GLY A 45 17.63 -18.73 -0.78
CA GLY A 45 16.94 -19.62 -1.73
C GLY A 45 17.02 -19.16 -3.19
N LEU A 46 17.15 -17.85 -3.44
CA LEU A 46 17.37 -17.32 -4.79
C LEU A 46 18.79 -17.58 -5.32
N GLY A 47 19.78 -17.78 -4.42
CA GLY A 47 21.17 -18.08 -4.79
C GLY A 47 21.90 -16.96 -5.54
N ALA A 48 21.42 -15.71 -5.44
CA ALA A 48 21.99 -14.58 -6.17
C ALA A 48 23.27 -14.03 -5.52
N THR A 49 24.32 -13.82 -6.30
CA THR A 49 25.62 -13.32 -5.82
C THR A 49 25.97 -11.90 -6.25
N GLN A 50 25.30 -11.37 -7.29
CA GLN A 50 25.51 -10.01 -7.80
C GLN A 50 24.18 -9.27 -7.87
N VAL A 51 23.77 -8.72 -6.73
CA VAL A 51 22.50 -8.01 -6.57
C VAL A 51 22.77 -6.52 -6.58
N SER A 52 22.08 -5.78 -7.45
CA SER A 52 22.24 -4.33 -7.56
C SER A 52 21.22 -3.54 -6.75
N ALA A 53 20.09 -4.15 -6.39
CA ALA A 53 19.10 -3.61 -5.45
C ALA A 53 18.16 -4.71 -4.93
N VAL A 54 17.63 -4.49 -3.73
CA VAL A 54 16.56 -5.29 -3.12
C VAL A 54 15.36 -4.39 -2.86
N MET A 55 14.18 -4.86 -3.25
CA MET A 55 12.91 -4.15 -3.06
C MET A 55 11.97 -5.01 -2.22
N ILE A 56 11.39 -4.45 -1.16
CA ILE A 56 10.51 -5.17 -0.24
C ILE A 56 9.11 -4.55 -0.22
N GLY A 57 8.10 -5.33 -0.59
CA GLY A 57 6.71 -5.13 -0.20
C GLY A 57 6.45 -5.76 1.17
N THR A 58 5.62 -5.13 2.01
CA THR A 58 5.26 -5.70 3.31
C THR A 58 3.86 -5.30 3.74
N THR A 59 3.16 -6.23 4.35
CA THR A 59 1.84 -6.01 4.96
C THR A 59 1.90 -5.73 6.46
N HIS A 60 3.10 -5.68 7.07
CA HIS A 60 3.25 -5.59 8.52
C HIS A 60 2.58 -4.36 9.15
N PHE A 61 2.66 -3.20 8.49
CA PHE A 61 2.15 -1.97 9.07
C PHE A 61 0.62 -1.90 9.03
N VAL A 62 0.00 -2.35 7.94
CA VAL A 62 -1.47 -2.41 7.87
C VAL A 62 -2.01 -3.47 8.85
N ASN A 63 -1.33 -4.61 8.99
CA ASN A 63 -1.74 -5.65 9.95
C ASN A 63 -1.66 -5.15 11.41
N ALA A 64 -0.64 -4.37 11.77
CA ALA A 64 -0.56 -3.74 13.09
C ALA A 64 -1.78 -2.85 13.40
N LEU A 65 -2.28 -2.12 12.40
CA LEU A 65 -3.49 -1.30 12.53
C LEU A 65 -4.77 -2.17 12.59
N VAL A 66 -4.88 -3.21 11.76
CA VAL A 66 -6.03 -4.14 11.79
C VAL A 66 -6.11 -4.87 13.14
N GLU A 67 -4.98 -5.33 13.66
CA GLU A 67 -4.90 -6.03 14.96
C GLU A 67 -4.99 -5.10 16.17
N ALA A 68 -4.92 -3.76 15.96
CA ALA A 68 -4.76 -2.77 17.03
C ALA A 68 -3.56 -3.07 17.95
N ALA A 69 -2.47 -3.56 17.38
CA ALA A 69 -1.31 -4.06 18.11
C ALA A 69 -0.02 -3.42 17.61
N ARG A 70 0.97 -3.27 18.50
CA ARG A 70 2.30 -2.69 18.18
C ARG A 70 2.23 -1.23 17.70
N LEU A 71 1.16 -0.53 18.07
CA LEU A 71 0.96 0.91 17.85
C LEU A 71 1.40 1.70 19.09
N GLU A 72 1.94 2.89 18.89
CA GLU A 72 2.28 3.81 19.98
C GLU A 72 1.15 4.83 20.23
N PRO A 73 0.87 5.20 21.48
CA PRO A 73 -0.03 6.32 21.79
C PRO A 73 0.47 7.64 21.18
N VAL A 74 -0.46 8.41 20.63
CA VAL A 74 -0.19 9.64 19.86
C VAL A 74 -0.78 10.87 20.56
N ALA A 75 -0.02 11.95 20.57
CA ALA A 75 -0.53 13.29 20.82
C ALA A 75 -1.04 13.90 19.49
N ALA A 76 -2.36 14.06 19.36
CA ALA A 76 -2.97 14.70 18.20
C ALA A 76 -3.10 16.22 18.44
N VAL A 77 -2.39 17.03 17.66
CA VAL A 77 -2.40 18.50 17.72
C VAL A 77 -3.07 19.02 16.46
N ARG A 78 -4.28 19.57 16.60
CA ARG A 78 -5.03 20.18 15.50
C ARG A 78 -5.00 21.70 15.60
N LEU A 79 -4.52 22.36 14.55
CA LEU A 79 -4.52 23.82 14.38
C LEU A 79 -5.76 24.23 13.58
N GLY A 80 -6.70 24.89 14.23
CA GLY A 80 -7.95 25.30 13.58
C GLY A 80 -8.98 25.89 14.50
N LEU A 81 -8.59 26.37 15.69
CA LEU A 81 -9.49 27.11 16.54
C LEU A 81 -9.78 28.50 15.94
N PRO A 82 -10.99 29.04 16.14
CA PRO A 82 -12.15 28.41 16.80
C PRO A 82 -12.97 27.49 15.87
N ALA A 83 -12.69 27.49 14.57
CA ALA A 83 -13.52 26.84 13.53
C ALA A 83 -13.75 25.33 13.74
N THR A 84 -12.82 24.62 14.37
CA THR A 84 -12.85 23.15 14.53
C THR A 84 -13.23 22.68 15.94
N ALA A 85 -13.68 23.60 16.81
CA ALA A 85 -13.91 23.32 18.24
C ALA A 85 -14.98 22.24 18.53
N ALA A 86 -15.91 22.00 17.59
CA ALA A 86 -17.06 21.12 17.81
C ALA A 86 -16.73 19.62 17.74
N LEU A 87 -15.66 19.23 17.04
CA LEU A 87 -15.30 17.82 16.82
C LEU A 87 -13.85 17.58 17.25
N PRO A 88 -13.58 16.75 18.27
CA PRO A 88 -12.21 16.42 18.64
C PRO A 88 -11.52 15.53 17.58
N PRO A 89 -10.19 15.40 17.61
CA PRO A 89 -9.48 14.34 16.90
C PRO A 89 -10.04 12.95 17.24
N MET A 90 -9.97 12.02 16.29
CA MET A 90 -10.44 10.62 16.44
C MET A 90 -11.94 10.45 16.78
N VAL A 91 -12.78 11.45 16.49
CA VAL A 91 -14.21 11.44 16.85
C VAL A 91 -14.99 10.26 16.27
N ASP A 92 -14.62 9.79 15.08
CA ASP A 92 -15.28 8.71 14.36
C ASP A 92 -14.49 7.39 14.38
N TRP A 93 -13.47 7.27 15.23
CA TRP A 93 -12.64 6.06 15.30
C TRP A 93 -13.35 4.90 16.01
N PRO A 94 -13.08 3.65 15.60
CA PRO A 94 -13.53 2.49 16.35
C PRO A 94 -12.85 2.47 17.73
N GLU A 95 -13.65 2.21 18.76
CA GLU A 95 -13.21 2.24 20.16
C GLU A 95 -11.98 1.36 20.44
N ARG A 96 -11.86 0.22 19.73
CA ARG A 96 -10.70 -0.68 19.88
C ARG A 96 -9.37 0.01 19.54
N LEU A 97 -9.36 0.83 18.49
CA LEU A 97 -8.15 1.53 18.04
C LEU A 97 -7.91 2.79 18.86
N ARG A 98 -9.00 3.52 19.13
CA ARG A 98 -8.95 4.74 19.93
C ARG A 98 -8.28 4.49 21.28
N LYS A 99 -8.64 3.41 21.99
CA LYS A 99 -8.03 3.02 23.28
C LYS A 99 -6.51 2.79 23.22
N VAL A 100 -5.99 2.37 22.07
CA VAL A 100 -4.56 2.06 21.90
C VAL A 100 -3.78 3.29 21.44
N VAL A 101 -4.39 4.09 20.56
CA VAL A 101 -3.71 5.18 19.84
C VAL A 101 -3.92 6.55 20.50
N GLU A 102 -5.03 6.79 21.20
CA GLU A 102 -5.30 8.09 21.82
C GLU A 102 -4.44 8.28 23.08
N GLY A 103 -3.34 9.03 22.96
CA GLY A 103 -2.53 9.48 24.09
C GLY A 103 -3.03 10.82 24.66
N ALA A 104 -3.23 11.79 23.78
CA ALA A 104 -3.82 13.09 24.10
C ALA A 104 -4.31 13.79 22.82
N SER A 105 -5.28 14.71 22.97
CA SER A 105 -5.83 15.51 21.88
C SER A 105 -5.83 16.99 22.26
N TYR A 106 -5.30 17.83 21.37
CA TYR A 106 -5.15 19.27 21.57
C TYR A 106 -5.74 20.02 20.38
N LEU A 107 -6.63 20.96 20.65
CA LEU A 107 -7.12 21.94 19.67
C LEU A 107 -6.39 23.26 19.95
N CYS A 108 -5.73 23.81 18.94
CA CYS A 108 -4.90 25.01 19.03
C CYS A 108 -5.30 26.03 17.94
N HIS A 109 -4.87 27.27 18.12
CA HIS A 109 -5.04 28.34 17.13
C HIS A 109 -4.10 28.13 15.93
N GLY A 110 -4.42 28.76 14.79
CA GLY A 110 -3.75 28.56 13.50
C GLY A 110 -4.64 27.92 12.45
N GLY A 111 -4.01 27.42 11.39
CA GLY A 111 -4.72 26.95 10.19
C GLY A 111 -5.07 28.11 9.26
N HIS A 112 -5.49 27.75 8.05
CA HIS A 112 -5.82 28.71 7.01
C HIS A 112 -7.21 28.43 6.46
N GLU A 113 -7.81 29.45 5.88
CA GLU A 113 -8.96 29.35 4.99
C GLU A 113 -8.53 28.78 3.63
N TYR A 114 -9.52 28.51 2.79
CA TYR A 114 -9.31 27.92 1.47
C TYR A 114 -8.42 28.77 0.54
N ASP A 115 -8.29 30.07 0.80
CA ASP A 115 -7.49 31.03 0.03
C ASP A 115 -6.11 31.31 0.66
N GLY A 116 -5.77 30.60 1.74
CA GLY A 116 -4.51 30.77 2.47
C GLY A 116 -4.55 31.89 3.52
N THR A 117 -5.67 32.59 3.71
CA THR A 117 -5.82 33.56 4.81
C THR A 117 -5.79 32.83 6.17
N PRO A 118 -5.06 33.27 7.19
CA PRO A 118 -5.09 32.63 8.50
C PRO A 118 -6.49 32.64 9.13
N ILE A 119 -6.94 31.49 9.67
CA ILE A 119 -8.19 31.41 10.46
C ILE A 119 -8.03 32.16 11.78
N SER A 120 -6.89 31.93 12.42
CA SER A 120 -6.45 32.59 13.64
C SER A 120 -4.92 32.61 13.69
N GLU A 121 -4.35 33.52 14.48
CA GLU A 121 -2.90 33.55 14.67
C GLU A 121 -2.43 32.35 15.50
N LEU A 122 -1.32 31.73 15.11
CA LEU A 122 -0.69 30.66 15.88
C LEU A 122 -0.14 31.25 17.20
N ASP A 123 -0.50 30.69 18.35
CA ASP A 123 0.04 31.08 19.67
C ASP A 123 1.23 30.18 20.05
N PRO A 124 2.48 30.69 20.05
CA PRO A 124 3.65 29.91 20.44
C PRO A 124 3.64 29.49 21.91
N GLU A 125 3.05 30.27 22.81
CA GLU A 125 2.95 29.91 24.23
C GLU A 125 1.93 28.79 24.46
N GLU A 126 0.84 28.76 23.69
CA GLU A 126 -0.10 27.62 23.65
C GLU A 126 0.62 26.33 23.26
N LEU A 127 1.40 26.35 22.19
CA LEU A 127 2.16 25.19 21.75
C LEU A 127 3.23 24.74 22.75
N ARG A 128 3.88 25.67 23.48
CA ARG A 128 4.79 25.30 24.57
C ARG A 128 4.08 24.64 25.74
N ARG A 129 2.88 25.10 26.10
CA ARG A 129 2.04 24.44 27.11
C ARG A 129 1.64 23.04 26.66
N VAL A 130 1.26 22.87 25.39
CA VAL A 130 0.96 21.57 24.78
C VAL A 130 2.18 20.66 24.86
N ALA A 131 3.37 21.13 24.46
CA ALA A 131 4.60 20.35 24.54
C ALA A 131 4.94 19.90 25.97
N ALA A 132 4.73 20.77 26.96
CA ALA A 132 4.95 20.44 28.37
C ALA A 132 4.02 19.29 28.84
N ASP A 133 2.75 19.32 28.45
CA ASP A 133 1.79 18.26 28.78
C ASP A 133 2.11 16.94 28.04
N ILE A 134 2.47 17.01 26.75
CA ILE A 134 2.94 15.85 25.96
C ILE A 134 4.14 15.18 26.67
N ARG A 135 5.14 15.98 27.11
CA ARG A 135 6.31 15.49 27.84
C ARG A 135 5.93 14.88 29.19
N ALA A 136 5.05 15.53 29.94
CA ALA A 136 4.58 15.02 31.23
C ALA A 136 3.85 13.67 31.12
N ARG A 137 3.19 13.42 29.98
CA ARG A 137 2.53 12.14 29.65
C ARG A 137 3.49 11.08 29.08
N GLY A 138 4.73 11.44 28.79
CA GLY A 138 5.72 10.54 28.18
C GLY A 138 5.38 10.16 26.72
N LEU A 139 4.63 10.99 26.01
CA LEU A 139 4.26 10.75 24.62
C LEU A 139 5.41 11.17 23.70
N ARG A 140 5.83 10.26 22.81
CA ARG A 140 6.91 10.52 21.83
C ARG A 140 6.38 10.77 20.43
N SER A 141 5.23 10.19 20.09
CA SER A 141 4.61 10.32 18.76
C SER A 141 3.59 11.45 18.74
N VAL A 142 3.77 12.41 17.83
CA VAL A 142 2.91 13.60 17.69
C VAL A 142 2.42 13.72 16.25
N ALA A 143 1.11 13.85 16.08
CA ALA A 143 0.47 14.13 14.81
C ALA A 143 0.01 15.59 14.78
N ILE A 144 0.47 16.36 13.79
CA ILE A 144 0.13 17.77 13.62
C ILE A 144 -0.74 17.91 12.38
N SER A 145 -1.95 18.45 12.53
CA SER A 145 -2.83 18.74 11.42
C SER A 145 -3.33 20.17 11.48
N SER A 146 -3.51 20.82 10.33
CA SER A 146 -4.16 22.13 10.25
C SER A 146 -5.24 22.19 9.17
N VAL A 147 -6.22 23.08 9.37
CA VAL A 147 -7.23 23.38 8.34
C VAL A 147 -6.52 23.94 7.10
N PHE A 148 -6.91 23.40 5.94
CA PHE A 148 -6.33 23.73 4.61
C PHE A 148 -4.79 23.70 4.53
N SER A 149 -4.13 22.80 5.27
CA SER A 149 -2.68 22.59 5.13
C SER A 149 -2.16 22.26 3.70
N PRO A 150 -2.95 21.64 2.79
CA PRO A 150 -2.55 21.49 1.39
C PRO A 150 -2.52 22.80 0.58
N VAL A 151 -3.19 23.86 1.08
CA VAL A 151 -3.14 25.21 0.52
C VAL A 151 -1.95 25.97 1.10
N SER A 152 -1.78 25.93 2.43
CA SER A 152 -0.67 26.55 3.14
C SER A 152 -0.23 25.71 4.33
N ASP A 153 0.98 25.19 4.25
CA ASP A 153 1.58 24.32 5.27
C ASP A 153 2.29 25.08 6.40
N SER A 154 2.30 26.42 6.34
CA SER A 154 3.10 27.27 7.22
C SER A 154 2.76 27.09 8.71
N SER A 155 1.48 26.93 9.06
CA SER A 155 1.06 26.68 10.45
C SER A 155 1.60 25.35 10.98
N GLU A 156 1.54 24.28 10.17
CA GLU A 156 2.03 22.96 10.59
C GLU A 156 3.54 22.98 10.75
N ARG A 157 4.27 23.58 9.80
CA ARG A 157 5.74 23.71 9.87
C ARG A 157 6.16 24.51 11.10
N ARG A 158 5.51 25.64 11.36
CA ARG A 158 5.82 26.48 12.52
C ARG A 158 5.49 25.79 13.84
N ALA A 159 4.37 25.08 13.91
CA ALA A 159 4.04 24.29 15.09
C ALA A 159 5.05 23.15 15.31
N ALA A 160 5.46 22.47 14.23
CA ALA A 160 6.46 21.42 14.30
C ALA A 160 7.82 21.93 14.80
N GLU A 161 8.27 23.12 14.36
CA GLU A 161 9.49 23.75 14.88
C GLU A 161 9.43 23.98 16.39
N ILE A 162 8.32 24.54 16.88
CA ILE A 162 8.13 24.84 18.31
C ILE A 162 8.07 23.54 19.12
N LEU A 163 7.26 22.58 18.67
CA LEU A 163 7.12 21.30 19.34
C LEU A 163 8.43 20.50 19.34
N ALA A 164 9.20 20.52 18.26
CA ALA A 164 10.51 19.86 18.20
C ALA A 164 11.52 20.51 19.15
N ALA A 165 11.56 21.85 19.22
CA ALA A 165 12.45 22.57 20.13
C ALA A 165 12.15 22.25 21.60
N GLU A 166 10.88 22.08 21.94
CA GLU A 166 10.47 21.73 23.30
C GLU A 166 10.64 20.23 23.58
N LEU A 167 10.14 19.34 22.73
CA LEU A 167 10.10 17.90 23.03
C LEU A 167 11.46 17.21 22.84
N GLY A 168 12.37 17.79 22.06
CA GLY A 168 13.68 17.23 21.77
C GLY A 168 13.66 16.20 20.63
N GLN A 169 14.84 15.62 20.34
CA GLN A 169 15.06 14.75 19.17
C GLN A 169 14.35 13.39 19.25
N GLU A 170 13.94 12.96 20.44
CA GLU A 170 13.23 11.69 20.63
C GLU A 170 11.76 11.76 20.18
N ALA A 171 11.22 12.97 19.95
CA ALA A 171 9.86 13.14 19.49
C ALA A 171 9.73 12.92 17.98
N HIS A 172 8.77 12.10 17.60
CA HIS A 172 8.41 11.82 16.21
C HIS A 172 7.24 12.70 15.79
N LEU A 173 7.51 13.72 14.99
CA LEU A 173 6.47 14.58 14.43
C LEU A 173 6.04 14.06 13.05
N SER A 174 4.72 13.89 12.86
CA SER A 174 4.08 13.65 11.57
C SER A 174 3.23 14.86 11.21
N LEU A 175 3.45 15.44 10.03
CA LEU A 175 2.72 16.61 9.54
C LEU A 175 1.69 16.16 8.50
N SER A 176 0.47 16.66 8.62
CA SER A 176 -0.62 16.25 7.77
C SER A 176 -0.43 16.70 6.31
N CYS A 177 0.23 17.85 6.09
CA CYS A 177 0.59 18.36 4.76
C CYS A 177 1.54 17.44 3.98
N GLU A 178 2.24 16.52 4.65
CA GLU A 178 3.18 15.57 4.03
C GLU A 178 2.54 14.20 3.73
N ILE A 179 1.34 13.92 4.24
CA ILE A 179 0.72 12.59 4.21
C ILE A 179 -0.52 12.53 3.33
N GLY A 180 -1.46 13.45 3.52
CA GLY A 180 -2.80 13.31 2.93
C GLY A 180 -3.27 14.55 2.18
N ARG A 181 -4.37 14.37 1.46
CA ARG A 181 -5.01 15.35 0.58
C ARG A 181 -5.96 16.29 1.33
N VAL A 182 -6.73 17.07 0.58
CA VAL A 182 -7.89 17.80 1.09
C VAL A 182 -8.83 16.86 1.87
N GLY A 183 -9.52 17.40 2.88
CA GLY A 183 -10.33 16.64 3.84
C GLY A 183 -9.66 16.56 5.21
N LEU A 184 -10.04 17.46 6.14
CA LEU A 184 -9.37 17.60 7.44
C LEU A 184 -9.41 16.30 8.27
N LEU A 185 -10.59 15.70 8.46
CA LEU A 185 -10.74 14.54 9.35
C LEU A 185 -9.99 13.31 8.80
N ALA A 186 -10.18 12.99 7.53
CA ALA A 186 -9.49 11.87 6.88
C ALA A 186 -7.96 12.06 6.86
N ARG A 187 -7.48 13.29 6.64
CA ARG A 187 -6.05 13.63 6.67
C ARG A 187 -5.46 13.56 8.08
N GLU A 188 -6.18 14.08 9.07
CA GLU A 188 -5.77 14.01 10.47
C GLU A 188 -5.69 12.54 10.92
N ASN A 189 -6.71 11.75 10.60
CA ASN A 189 -6.73 10.32 10.90
C ASN A 189 -5.51 9.60 10.30
N ALA A 190 -5.22 9.86 9.02
CA ALA A 190 -4.03 9.34 8.33
C ALA A 190 -2.72 9.74 9.03
N THR A 191 -2.64 10.99 9.52
CA THR A 191 -1.47 11.54 10.21
C THR A 191 -1.27 10.89 11.58
N ILE A 192 -2.36 10.66 12.32
CA ILE A 192 -2.36 9.96 13.60
C ILE A 192 -1.91 8.51 13.42
N VAL A 193 -2.46 7.80 12.43
CA VAL A 193 -2.05 6.43 12.09
C VAL A 193 -0.56 6.37 11.75
N ASN A 194 -0.05 7.33 10.97
CA ASN A 194 1.37 7.39 10.64
C ASN A 194 2.26 7.57 11.88
N ALA A 195 1.90 8.51 12.75
CA ALA A 195 2.62 8.75 13.99
C ALA A 195 2.64 7.48 14.88
N ALA A 196 1.50 6.79 15.01
CA ALA A 196 1.38 5.59 15.83
C ALA A 196 2.28 4.42 15.34
N LEU A 197 2.63 4.40 14.05
CA LEU A 197 3.40 3.33 13.42
C LEU A 197 4.91 3.60 13.36
N ARG A 198 5.36 4.82 13.67
CA ARG A 198 6.76 5.23 13.50
C ARG A 198 7.76 4.29 14.21
N PRO A 199 7.56 3.87 15.47
CA PRO A 199 8.51 2.95 16.12
C PRO A 199 8.51 1.55 15.51
N LEU A 200 7.36 1.09 14.98
CA LEU A 200 7.28 -0.19 14.29
C LEU A 200 8.06 -0.12 12.97
N ALA A 201 7.98 1.00 12.26
CA ALA A 201 8.74 1.25 11.04
C ALA A 201 10.25 1.21 11.27
N GLU A 202 10.73 1.88 12.33
CA GLU A 202 12.15 1.85 12.72
C GLU A 202 12.67 0.42 12.96
N ARG A 203 11.91 -0.39 13.71
CA ARG A 203 12.28 -1.79 13.97
C ARG A 203 12.24 -2.65 12.71
N ALA A 204 11.22 -2.48 11.86
CA ALA A 204 11.08 -3.25 10.63
C ALA A 204 12.20 -2.95 9.63
N VAL A 205 12.52 -1.67 9.42
CA VAL A 205 13.61 -1.25 8.54
C VAL A 205 14.96 -1.81 9.03
N ALA A 206 15.23 -1.73 10.34
CA ALA A 206 16.44 -2.31 10.92
C ALA A 206 16.50 -3.85 10.71
N ALA A 207 15.38 -4.54 10.88
CA ALA A 207 15.26 -5.99 10.68
C ALA A 207 15.53 -6.39 9.21
N PHE A 208 15.02 -5.62 8.24
CA PHE A 208 15.28 -5.87 6.82
C PHE A 208 16.74 -5.61 6.46
N SER A 209 17.33 -4.51 6.91
CA SER A 209 18.76 -4.23 6.70
C SER A 209 19.65 -5.33 7.31
N GLN A 210 19.27 -5.87 8.46
CA GLN A 210 19.98 -6.99 9.08
C GLN A 210 19.83 -8.28 8.27
N ALA A 211 18.67 -8.54 7.66
CA ALA A 211 18.44 -9.72 6.83
C ALA A 211 19.37 -9.75 5.60
N LEU A 212 19.56 -8.60 4.94
CA LEU A 212 20.51 -8.48 3.82
C LEU A 212 21.94 -8.80 4.25
N LYS A 213 22.37 -8.29 5.42
CA LYS A 213 23.70 -8.59 5.97
C LYS A 213 23.90 -10.08 6.27
N VAL A 214 22.89 -10.73 6.85
CA VAL A 214 22.92 -12.18 7.14
C VAL A 214 23.00 -12.99 5.84
N ALA A 215 22.30 -12.55 4.79
CA ALA A 215 22.35 -13.16 3.46
C ALA A 215 23.64 -12.84 2.68
N GLY A 216 24.53 -11.99 3.20
CA GLY A 216 25.77 -11.59 2.51
C GLY A 216 25.53 -10.69 1.30
N ILE A 217 24.40 -9.98 1.25
CA ILE A 217 24.04 -9.08 0.16
C ILE A 217 24.38 -7.64 0.55
N ASP A 218 25.28 -7.03 -0.23
CA ASP A 218 25.67 -5.63 -0.12
C ASP A 218 25.03 -4.84 -1.27
N ALA A 219 23.77 -4.44 -1.08
CA ALA A 219 22.98 -3.72 -2.08
C ALA A 219 22.01 -2.73 -1.40
N PRO A 220 21.65 -1.63 -2.08
CA PRO A 220 20.63 -0.71 -1.58
C PRO A 220 19.27 -1.41 -1.44
N LEU A 221 18.55 -1.03 -0.38
CA LEU A 221 17.25 -1.57 -0.01
C LEU A 221 16.17 -0.49 -0.15
N PHE A 222 15.08 -0.84 -0.82
CA PHE A 222 13.90 0.01 -0.99
C PHE A 222 12.64 -0.70 -0.51
N LEU A 223 11.61 0.08 -0.20
CA LEU A 223 10.27 -0.44 0.05
C LEU A 223 9.32 -0.03 -1.07
N SER A 224 8.41 -0.93 -1.42
CA SER A 224 7.31 -0.64 -2.35
C SER A 224 6.24 0.21 -1.67
N GLN A 225 5.81 1.25 -2.37
CA GLN A 225 4.71 2.13 -1.97
C GLN A 225 3.36 1.60 -2.45
N ASN A 226 2.29 2.13 -1.87
CA ASN A 226 0.90 1.89 -2.25
C ASN A 226 0.62 2.17 -3.72
N ASP A 227 1.40 3.04 -4.35
CA ASP A 227 1.11 3.58 -5.68
C ASP A 227 1.95 2.91 -6.80
N GLY A 228 2.72 1.89 -6.45
CA GLY A 228 3.54 1.09 -7.37
C GLY A 228 4.95 1.64 -7.57
N THR A 229 5.32 2.65 -6.78
CA THR A 229 6.66 3.24 -6.80
C THR A 229 7.51 2.82 -5.59
N LEU A 230 8.79 3.13 -5.60
CA LEU A 230 9.74 2.81 -4.53
C LEU A 230 9.98 3.99 -3.59
N MET A 231 10.34 3.68 -2.36
CA MET A 231 10.87 4.64 -1.39
C MET A 231 12.11 4.10 -0.69
N ASP A 232 13.03 5.00 -0.34
CA ASP A 232 14.18 4.65 0.48
C ASP A 232 13.79 4.38 1.95
N LEU A 233 14.73 3.82 2.70
CA LEU A 233 14.54 3.44 4.10
C LEU A 233 14.22 4.62 5.03
N SER A 234 14.80 5.79 4.76
CA SER A 234 14.56 6.98 5.58
C SER A 234 13.12 7.45 5.45
N ARG A 235 12.60 7.43 4.21
CA ARG A 235 11.22 7.78 3.90
C ARG A 235 10.26 6.71 4.41
N ALA A 236 10.57 5.43 4.27
CA ALA A 236 9.77 4.33 4.82
C ALA A 236 9.62 4.41 6.34
N THR A 237 10.70 4.79 7.04
CA THR A 237 10.69 4.98 8.49
C THR A 237 9.81 6.16 8.90
N ARG A 238 9.82 7.25 8.12
CA ARG A 238 9.03 8.45 8.40
C ARG A 238 7.56 8.30 8.01
N TYR A 239 7.27 7.53 6.96
CA TYR A 239 5.94 7.41 6.36
C TYR A 239 5.52 5.95 6.12
N PRO A 240 5.44 5.08 7.15
CA PRO A 240 5.05 3.68 6.96
C PRO A 240 3.67 3.49 6.32
N VAL A 241 2.76 4.45 6.48
CA VAL A 241 1.42 4.41 5.86
C VAL A 241 1.45 4.39 4.33
N ALA A 242 2.55 4.85 3.73
CA ALA A 242 2.76 4.81 2.28
C ALA A 242 2.97 3.39 1.73
N THR A 243 2.99 2.35 2.58
CA THR A 243 3.23 0.95 2.20
C THR A 243 2.08 0.00 2.55
N PHE A 244 0.98 0.50 3.13
CA PHE A 244 -0.20 -0.28 3.54
C PHE A 244 -0.78 -1.20 2.45
N ALA A 245 -0.73 -0.76 1.21
CA ALA A 245 -1.28 -1.46 0.07
C ALA A 245 -0.19 -1.93 -0.90
N SER A 246 1.06 -2.05 -0.44
CA SER A 246 2.17 -2.49 -1.29
C SER A 246 1.93 -3.88 -1.88
N GLY A 247 1.31 -4.81 -1.13
CA GLY A 247 1.02 -6.17 -1.58
C GLY A 247 0.14 -6.20 -2.83
N PRO A 248 -1.12 -5.76 -2.76
CA PRO A 248 -2.01 -5.71 -3.93
C PRO A 248 -1.42 -4.91 -5.09
N THR A 249 -0.78 -3.78 -4.80
CA THR A 249 -0.12 -2.96 -5.82
C THR A 249 1.02 -3.68 -6.51
N ASN A 250 1.86 -4.38 -5.76
CA ASN A 250 2.93 -5.19 -6.32
C ASN A 250 2.36 -6.33 -7.18
N SER A 251 1.30 -7.02 -6.73
CA SER A 251 0.64 -8.04 -7.54
C SER A 251 0.12 -7.50 -8.87
N MET A 252 -0.53 -6.32 -8.85
CA MET A 252 -0.98 -5.64 -10.06
C MET A 252 0.18 -5.24 -10.98
N ARG A 253 1.24 -4.65 -10.43
CA ARG A 253 2.43 -4.27 -11.20
C ARG A 253 3.13 -5.48 -11.82
N GLY A 254 3.22 -6.59 -11.07
CA GLY A 254 3.74 -7.84 -11.59
C GLY A 254 2.84 -8.46 -12.66
N ALA A 255 1.52 -8.43 -12.47
CA ALA A 255 0.56 -8.88 -13.47
C ALA A 255 0.72 -8.11 -14.79
N ALA A 256 0.85 -6.78 -14.73
CA ALA A 256 1.13 -5.93 -15.88
C ALA A 256 2.43 -6.36 -16.59
N TYR A 257 3.49 -6.51 -15.81
CA TYR A 257 4.82 -6.87 -16.31
C TYR A 257 4.84 -8.24 -16.99
N LEU A 258 4.28 -9.26 -16.33
CA LEU A 258 4.28 -10.64 -16.79
C LEU A 258 3.32 -10.87 -17.96
N SER A 259 2.21 -10.14 -18.05
CA SER A 259 1.23 -10.26 -19.14
C SER A 259 1.54 -9.36 -20.36
N GLY A 260 2.39 -8.34 -20.18
CA GLY A 260 2.64 -7.30 -21.17
C GLY A 260 1.47 -6.32 -21.37
N LEU A 261 0.46 -6.36 -20.50
CA LEU A 261 -0.70 -5.48 -20.57
C LEU A 261 -0.54 -4.28 -19.63
N THR A 262 -0.88 -3.08 -20.13
CA THR A 262 -0.89 -1.85 -19.34
C THR A 262 -2.27 -1.48 -18.80
N ASP A 263 -3.34 -1.94 -19.47
CA ASP A 263 -4.72 -1.60 -19.17
C ASP A 263 -5.54 -2.89 -19.10
N CYS A 264 -5.81 -3.36 -17.87
CA CYS A 264 -6.49 -4.62 -17.62
C CYS A 264 -7.05 -4.68 -16.19
N ALA A 265 -7.98 -5.59 -15.93
CA ALA A 265 -8.30 -5.99 -14.57
C ALA A 265 -7.29 -7.03 -14.09
N VAL A 266 -6.91 -6.95 -12.82
CA VAL A 266 -6.06 -7.94 -12.16
C VAL A 266 -6.87 -8.60 -11.06
N VAL A 267 -6.83 -9.93 -11.02
CA VAL A 267 -7.40 -10.72 -9.93
C VAL A 267 -6.25 -11.49 -9.29
N ASP A 268 -5.80 -11.03 -8.13
CA ASP A 268 -4.82 -11.75 -7.31
C ASP A 268 -5.55 -12.68 -6.34
N ILE A 269 -5.45 -13.99 -6.58
CA ILE A 269 -6.10 -15.00 -5.75
C ILE A 269 -5.06 -15.64 -4.84
N GLY A 270 -5.17 -15.35 -3.56
CA GLY A 270 -4.32 -15.91 -2.51
C GLY A 270 -4.88 -17.22 -1.91
N GLY A 271 -4.41 -17.54 -0.70
CA GLY A 271 -4.91 -18.68 0.09
C GLY A 271 -6.21 -18.39 0.84
N THR A 272 -6.46 -17.12 1.17
CA THR A 272 -7.61 -16.70 2.00
C THR A 272 -8.58 -15.80 1.25
N THR A 273 -8.05 -14.93 0.40
CA THR A 273 -8.75 -13.80 -0.21
C THR A 273 -8.35 -13.63 -1.67
N SER A 274 -9.25 -13.04 -2.44
CA SER A 274 -8.98 -12.57 -3.80
C SER A 274 -9.10 -11.06 -3.82
N ASP A 275 -8.10 -10.39 -4.38
CA ASP A 275 -8.06 -8.95 -4.54
C ASP A 275 -8.23 -8.59 -6.01
N VAL A 276 -9.25 -7.77 -6.31
CA VAL A 276 -9.55 -7.31 -7.67
C VAL A 276 -9.20 -5.83 -7.79
N GLY A 277 -8.35 -5.49 -8.74
CA GLY A 277 -7.96 -4.11 -9.05
C GLY A 277 -7.92 -3.84 -10.54
N ILE A 278 -7.89 -2.56 -10.91
CA ILE A 278 -7.80 -2.11 -12.31
C ILE A 278 -6.46 -1.43 -12.54
N LEU A 279 -5.79 -1.80 -13.63
CA LEU A 279 -4.60 -1.14 -14.13
C LEU A 279 -4.98 -0.14 -15.23
N VAL A 280 -4.35 1.03 -15.18
CA VAL A 280 -4.39 2.05 -16.22
C VAL A 280 -2.97 2.50 -16.51
N GLY A 281 -2.51 2.42 -17.76
CA GLY A 281 -1.14 2.82 -18.14
C GLY A 281 -0.03 2.07 -17.38
N GLY A 282 -0.33 0.85 -16.92
CA GLY A 282 0.53 -0.04 -16.15
C GLY A 282 0.53 0.23 -14.64
N PHE A 283 -0.22 1.21 -14.14
CA PHE A 283 -0.29 1.52 -12.71
C PHE A 283 -1.68 1.22 -12.14
N PRO A 284 -1.77 0.84 -10.85
CA PRO A 284 -3.06 0.66 -10.20
C PRO A 284 -3.88 1.95 -10.25
N ARG A 285 -5.15 1.84 -10.63
CA ARG A 285 -6.13 2.92 -10.46
C ARG A 285 -6.29 3.20 -8.97
N GLU A 286 -6.13 4.46 -8.57
CA GLU A 286 -6.32 4.86 -7.18
C GLU A 286 -7.81 5.02 -6.83
N ALA A 287 -8.12 4.84 -5.55
CA ALA A 287 -9.43 5.18 -5.02
C ALA A 287 -9.68 6.70 -5.17
N SER A 288 -10.85 7.07 -5.69
CA SER A 288 -11.22 8.47 -5.98
C SER A 288 -11.61 9.29 -4.75
N GLY A 289 -11.71 8.68 -3.56
CA GLY A 289 -12.23 9.31 -2.35
C GLY A 289 -11.52 8.88 -1.07
N GLU A 290 -12.25 9.00 0.04
CA GLU A 290 -11.76 8.52 1.35
C GLU A 290 -11.62 7.00 1.33
N ALA A 291 -10.48 6.52 1.81
CA ALA A 291 -10.19 5.11 1.96
C ALA A 291 -10.47 4.69 3.41
N MET A 292 -11.23 3.60 3.57
CA MET A 292 -11.43 2.98 4.88
C MET A 292 -10.32 1.96 5.12
N VAL A 293 -9.44 2.22 6.09
CA VAL A 293 -8.38 1.27 6.47
C VAL A 293 -8.55 0.89 7.93
N ALA A 294 -8.74 -0.41 8.19
CA ALA A 294 -9.02 -0.93 9.53
C ALA A 294 -10.15 -0.17 10.25
N GLU A 295 -11.22 0.17 9.51
CA GLU A 295 -12.39 0.95 9.97
C GLU A 295 -12.08 2.42 10.34
N VAL A 296 -10.87 2.91 10.02
CA VAL A 296 -10.52 4.33 10.12
C VAL A 296 -10.67 4.98 8.76
N ARG A 297 -11.46 6.06 8.71
CA ARG A 297 -11.60 6.91 7.53
C ARG A 297 -10.29 7.69 7.30
N THR A 298 -9.64 7.44 6.18
CA THR A 298 -8.36 8.06 5.81
C THR A 298 -8.42 8.59 4.38
N ASN A 299 -7.41 9.34 3.97
CA ASN A 299 -7.25 9.80 2.59
C ASN A 299 -5.91 9.35 2.01
N PHE A 300 -5.46 8.16 2.40
CA PHE A 300 -4.26 7.56 1.85
C PHE A 300 -4.41 7.35 0.35
N ARG A 301 -3.29 7.50 -0.36
CA ARG A 301 -3.17 7.05 -1.75
C ARG A 301 -3.01 5.54 -1.72
N ILE A 302 -4.07 4.81 -2.04
CA ILE A 302 -4.09 3.35 -2.14
C ILE A 302 -4.78 2.95 -3.44
N PRO A 303 -4.42 1.79 -4.01
CA PRO A 303 -5.14 1.23 -5.14
C PRO A 303 -6.60 1.01 -4.76
N ASP A 304 -7.48 1.24 -5.72
CA ASP A 304 -8.87 0.84 -5.61
C ASP A 304 -8.94 -0.69 -5.77
N VAL A 305 -9.17 -1.38 -4.65
CA VAL A 305 -9.18 -2.84 -4.57
C VAL A 305 -10.48 -3.32 -3.95
N LEU A 306 -11.12 -4.27 -4.62
CA LEU A 306 -12.23 -5.01 -4.08
C LEU A 306 -11.75 -6.40 -3.64
N SER A 307 -11.67 -6.60 -2.33
CA SER A 307 -11.34 -7.89 -1.73
C SER A 307 -12.59 -8.74 -1.52
N ILE A 308 -12.51 -10.02 -1.88
CA ILE A 308 -13.52 -11.03 -1.57
C ILE A 308 -12.89 -12.21 -0.82
N GLY A 309 -13.62 -12.77 0.14
CA GLY A 309 -13.19 -13.94 0.91
C GLY A 309 -13.30 -15.23 0.10
N ILE A 310 -12.44 -15.38 -0.91
CA ILE A 310 -12.25 -16.57 -1.73
C ILE A 310 -10.75 -16.74 -1.93
N GLY A 311 -10.23 -17.96 -1.83
CA GLY A 311 -8.82 -18.27 -2.03
C GLY A 311 -8.61 -19.77 -1.96
N GLY A 312 -7.40 -20.25 -2.21
CA GLY A 312 -7.11 -21.70 -2.28
C GLY A 312 -7.54 -22.48 -1.03
N GLY A 313 -7.31 -21.93 0.17
CA GLY A 313 -7.71 -22.53 1.44
C GLY A 313 -9.14 -22.24 1.89
N SER A 314 -9.95 -21.59 1.07
CA SER A 314 -11.35 -21.33 1.42
C SER A 314 -12.12 -22.64 1.59
N LEU A 315 -12.84 -22.76 2.69
CA LEU A 315 -13.65 -23.93 3.01
C LEU A 315 -14.82 -24.03 2.03
N VAL A 316 -15.15 -25.26 1.64
CA VAL A 316 -16.30 -25.58 0.79
C VAL A 316 -17.44 -26.09 1.68
N ALA A 317 -18.61 -25.46 1.58
CA ALA A 317 -19.80 -25.90 2.29
C ALA A 317 -20.56 -26.98 1.50
N GLU A 318 -21.45 -27.70 2.17
CA GLU A 318 -22.27 -28.77 1.56
C GLU A 318 -23.14 -28.26 0.39
N ASP A 319 -23.58 -27.00 0.44
CA ASP A 319 -24.34 -26.36 -0.63
C ASP A 319 -23.48 -25.92 -1.82
N GLY A 320 -22.17 -26.17 -1.78
CA GLY A 320 -21.19 -25.81 -2.81
C GLY A 320 -20.67 -24.38 -2.72
N SER A 321 -21.12 -23.58 -1.75
CA SER A 321 -20.54 -22.25 -1.51
C SER A 321 -19.11 -22.36 -0.97
N VAL A 322 -18.27 -21.37 -1.29
CA VAL A 322 -16.84 -21.38 -0.95
C VAL A 322 -16.47 -20.10 -0.21
N GLY A 323 -15.81 -20.24 0.94
CA GLY A 323 -15.47 -19.13 1.83
C GLY A 323 -16.68 -18.60 2.62
N PRO A 324 -16.53 -17.50 3.38
CA PRO A 324 -15.31 -16.70 3.55
C PRO A 324 -14.30 -17.31 4.53
N ARG A 325 -14.66 -18.38 5.23
CA ARG A 325 -13.72 -19.08 6.13
C ARG A 325 -12.63 -19.77 5.31
N SER A 326 -11.39 -19.73 5.79
CA SER A 326 -10.24 -20.37 5.15
C SER A 326 -9.32 -21.02 6.18
N VAL A 327 -8.62 -22.09 5.80
CA VAL A 327 -7.54 -22.70 6.58
C VAL A 327 -6.23 -21.89 6.50
N GLY A 328 -6.14 -20.93 5.59
CA GLY A 328 -5.02 -20.00 5.47
C GLY A 328 -3.67 -20.70 5.29
N TYR A 329 -2.68 -20.33 6.11
CA TYR A 329 -1.34 -20.92 6.07
C TYR A 329 -1.31 -22.42 6.40
N ARG A 330 -2.36 -22.96 7.02
CA ARG A 330 -2.48 -24.40 7.34
C ARG A 330 -3.01 -25.24 6.18
N LEU A 331 -3.16 -24.66 4.99
CA LEU A 331 -3.56 -25.38 3.78
C LEU A 331 -2.74 -26.66 3.54
N PRO A 332 -1.39 -26.68 3.65
CA PRO A 332 -0.60 -27.89 3.44
C PRO A 332 -0.83 -29.00 4.49
N GLU A 333 -1.48 -28.69 5.61
CA GLU A 333 -1.74 -29.61 6.72
C GLU A 333 -3.21 -30.06 6.78
N GLU A 334 -4.14 -29.14 6.50
CA GLU A 334 -5.58 -29.37 6.70
C GLU A 334 -6.34 -29.81 5.44
N ALA A 335 -5.88 -29.46 4.24
CA ALA A 335 -6.61 -29.76 3.01
C ALA A 335 -6.54 -31.25 2.64
N LEU A 336 -7.60 -31.76 2.01
CA LEU A 336 -7.71 -33.19 1.66
C LEU A 336 -6.58 -33.65 0.74
N VAL A 337 -6.20 -32.82 -0.23
CA VAL A 337 -5.14 -33.14 -1.20
C VAL A 337 -3.76 -33.32 -0.56
N PHE A 338 -3.57 -32.84 0.68
CA PHE A 338 -2.34 -33.08 1.46
C PHE A 338 -2.51 -34.15 2.55
N GLY A 339 -3.64 -34.87 2.58
CA GLY A 339 -3.96 -35.88 3.59
C GLY A 339 -4.62 -35.32 4.85
N GLY A 340 -5.01 -34.05 4.83
CA GLY A 340 -5.82 -33.43 5.89
C GLY A 340 -7.29 -33.86 5.84
N GLY A 341 -8.11 -33.26 6.70
CA GLY A 341 -9.53 -33.61 6.88
C GLY A 341 -10.53 -32.56 6.39
N THR A 342 -10.07 -31.44 5.86
CA THR A 342 -10.90 -30.27 5.53
C THR A 342 -10.99 -30.11 4.01
N LEU A 343 -12.20 -30.07 3.46
CA LEU A 343 -12.42 -29.77 2.04
C LEU A 343 -12.22 -28.27 1.75
N THR A 344 -11.34 -27.97 0.79
CA THR A 344 -10.92 -26.62 0.41
C THR A 344 -11.08 -26.37 -1.09
N ALA A 345 -10.97 -25.10 -1.51
CA ALA A 345 -11.03 -24.72 -2.92
C ALA A 345 -9.87 -25.33 -3.74
N THR A 346 -8.67 -25.46 -3.17
CA THR A 346 -7.53 -26.11 -3.82
C THR A 346 -7.83 -27.58 -4.14
N ASP A 347 -8.52 -28.31 -3.25
CA ASP A 347 -8.92 -29.70 -3.49
C ASP A 347 -9.80 -29.81 -4.75
N LEU A 348 -10.73 -28.87 -4.93
CA LEU A 348 -11.61 -28.81 -6.10
C LEU A 348 -10.84 -28.51 -7.39
N ALA A 349 -9.86 -27.60 -7.35
CA ALA A 349 -9.02 -27.30 -8.50
C ALA A 349 -8.16 -28.50 -8.92
N VAL A 350 -7.61 -29.24 -7.96
CA VAL A 350 -6.84 -30.47 -8.25
C VAL A 350 -7.77 -31.56 -8.79
N ALA A 351 -8.95 -31.76 -8.18
CA ALA A 351 -9.96 -32.71 -8.68
C ALA A 351 -10.42 -32.38 -10.11
N ALA A 352 -10.50 -31.10 -10.47
CA ALA A 352 -10.83 -30.63 -11.82
C ALA A 352 -9.65 -30.69 -12.81
N GLY A 353 -8.46 -31.14 -12.37
CA GLY A 353 -7.25 -31.16 -13.18
C GLY A 353 -6.70 -29.78 -13.55
N HIS A 354 -7.01 -28.74 -12.74
CA HIS A 354 -6.53 -27.38 -12.97
C HIS A 354 -5.12 -27.13 -12.43
N ALA A 355 -4.65 -27.98 -11.51
CA ALA A 355 -3.32 -27.90 -10.91
C ALA A 355 -2.81 -29.28 -10.48
N ASP A 356 -1.49 -29.42 -10.41
CA ASP A 356 -0.78 -30.58 -9.88
C ASP A 356 -0.15 -30.22 -8.52
N ILE A 357 -0.94 -30.40 -7.45
CA ILE A 357 -0.59 -30.00 -6.08
C ILE A 357 -1.02 -31.15 -5.14
N GLY A 358 -0.15 -31.52 -4.20
CA GLY A 358 -0.44 -32.60 -3.25
C GLY A 358 -0.58 -33.96 -3.92
N ASP A 359 -1.48 -34.82 -3.40
CA ASP A 359 -1.82 -36.12 -3.96
C ASP A 359 -3.24 -36.06 -4.60
N PRO A 360 -3.34 -36.00 -5.94
CA PRO A 360 -4.62 -35.97 -6.64
C PRO A 360 -5.54 -37.17 -6.38
N SER A 361 -4.98 -38.31 -5.95
CA SER A 361 -5.77 -39.51 -5.66
C SER A 361 -6.71 -39.33 -4.46
N LEU A 362 -6.36 -38.43 -3.54
CA LEU A 362 -7.14 -38.11 -2.34
C LEU A 362 -8.41 -37.29 -2.66
N VAL A 363 -8.47 -36.68 -3.85
CA VAL A 363 -9.55 -35.77 -4.27
C VAL A 363 -10.27 -36.22 -5.54
N ALA A 364 -9.91 -37.36 -6.10
CA ALA A 364 -10.44 -37.87 -7.38
C ALA A 364 -11.96 -38.14 -7.36
N GLY A 365 -12.58 -38.30 -6.18
CA GLY A 365 -14.02 -38.54 -6.03
C GLY A 365 -14.88 -37.28 -5.88
N LEU A 366 -14.29 -36.09 -5.87
CA LEU A 366 -15.01 -34.83 -5.68
C LEU A 366 -15.69 -34.39 -6.98
N ASP A 367 -16.85 -33.72 -6.87
CA ASP A 367 -17.47 -32.98 -7.98
C ASP A 367 -17.13 -31.48 -7.85
N PRO A 368 -16.17 -30.97 -8.65
CA PRO A 368 -15.73 -29.59 -8.54
C PRO A 368 -16.58 -28.61 -9.35
N ALA A 369 -17.48 -29.08 -10.22
CA ALA A 369 -18.06 -28.25 -11.28
C ALA A 369 -18.87 -27.07 -10.73
N ARG A 370 -19.79 -27.34 -9.78
CA ARG A 370 -20.66 -26.30 -9.22
C ARG A 370 -19.87 -25.32 -8.33
N PRO A 371 -19.05 -25.75 -7.35
CA PRO A 371 -18.29 -24.83 -6.53
C PRO A 371 -17.31 -23.95 -7.33
N LEU A 372 -16.58 -24.51 -8.29
CA LEU A 372 -15.67 -23.73 -9.13
C LEU A 372 -16.41 -22.70 -9.99
N LYS A 373 -17.59 -23.05 -10.51
CA LYS A 373 -18.45 -22.08 -11.20
C LYS A 373 -18.86 -20.92 -10.29
N LEU A 374 -19.27 -21.21 -9.05
CA LEU A 374 -19.65 -20.16 -8.08
C LEU A 374 -18.47 -19.25 -7.72
N ILE A 375 -17.24 -19.79 -7.66
CA ILE A 375 -16.02 -18.98 -7.49
C ILE A 375 -15.85 -18.04 -8.70
N ALA A 376 -15.93 -18.58 -9.92
CA ALA A 376 -15.75 -17.82 -11.15
C ALA A 376 -16.82 -16.72 -11.30
N ASP A 377 -18.09 -17.03 -11.01
CA ASP A 377 -19.20 -16.06 -11.04
C ASP A 377 -18.93 -14.90 -10.04
N ARG A 378 -18.53 -15.21 -8.81
CA ARG A 378 -18.24 -14.18 -7.78
C ARG A 378 -17.04 -13.30 -8.13
N VAL A 379 -16.01 -13.87 -8.76
CA VAL A 379 -14.87 -13.09 -9.25
C VAL A 379 -15.27 -12.24 -10.45
N ALA A 380 -16.09 -12.76 -11.37
CA ALA A 380 -16.59 -11.99 -12.51
C ALA A 380 -17.42 -10.79 -12.04
N ASP A 381 -18.33 -11.00 -11.08
CA ASP A 381 -19.11 -9.93 -10.46
C ASP A 381 -18.20 -8.87 -9.79
N ALA A 382 -17.12 -9.31 -9.13
CA ALA A 382 -16.17 -8.40 -8.52
C ALA A 382 -15.39 -7.57 -9.56
N VAL A 383 -14.95 -8.18 -10.66
CA VAL A 383 -14.33 -7.46 -11.78
C VAL A 383 -15.32 -6.48 -12.39
N ASP A 384 -16.57 -6.88 -12.61
CA ASP A 384 -17.57 -6.01 -13.23
C ASP A 384 -17.89 -4.77 -12.38
N ARG A 385 -18.00 -4.95 -11.05
CA ARG A 385 -18.17 -3.84 -10.09
C ARG A 385 -17.02 -2.83 -10.09
N MET A 386 -15.82 -3.25 -10.48
CA MET A 386 -14.64 -2.39 -10.53
C MET A 386 -14.53 -1.62 -11.84
N ARG A 387 -15.22 -2.03 -12.91
CA ARG A 387 -15.16 -1.38 -14.22
C ARG A 387 -15.90 -0.04 -14.20
N THR A 388 -15.34 0.93 -14.93
CA THR A 388 -15.94 2.25 -15.12
C THR A 388 -16.64 2.40 -16.48
N SER A 389 -16.46 1.44 -17.38
CA SER A 389 -17.16 1.36 -18.66
C SER A 389 -17.46 -0.09 -19.04
N SER A 390 -18.37 -0.25 -19.99
CA SER A 390 -18.71 -1.56 -20.57
C SER A 390 -17.71 -2.05 -21.63
N ASP A 391 -16.65 -1.28 -21.91
CA ASP A 391 -15.67 -1.64 -22.93
C ASP A 391 -14.96 -2.94 -22.55
N PRO A 392 -14.60 -3.79 -23.53
CA PRO A 392 -13.85 -5.01 -23.27
C PRO A 392 -12.55 -4.70 -22.52
N LEU A 393 -12.35 -5.38 -21.39
CA LEU A 393 -11.19 -5.22 -20.54
C LEU A 393 -10.57 -6.61 -20.32
N PRO A 394 -9.30 -6.83 -20.73
CA PRO A 394 -8.61 -8.08 -20.42
C PRO A 394 -8.52 -8.30 -18.91
N VAL A 395 -8.53 -9.56 -18.48
CA VAL A 395 -8.38 -9.95 -17.07
C VAL A 395 -7.11 -10.79 -16.90
N VAL A 396 -6.25 -10.38 -15.98
CA VAL A 396 -5.01 -11.10 -15.64
C VAL A 396 -5.19 -11.76 -14.28
N LEU A 397 -5.14 -13.09 -14.26
CA LEU A 397 -5.21 -13.90 -13.04
C LEU A 397 -3.79 -14.12 -12.51
N VAL A 398 -3.55 -13.71 -11.26
CA VAL A 398 -2.28 -13.93 -10.55
C VAL A 398 -2.53 -14.49 -9.14
N GLY A 399 -1.44 -14.81 -8.43
CA GLY A 399 -1.50 -15.45 -7.13
C GLY A 399 -1.64 -16.98 -7.24
N GLY A 400 -1.20 -17.68 -6.20
CA GLY A 400 -1.18 -19.15 -6.18
C GLY A 400 -2.57 -19.79 -6.30
N GLY A 401 -3.62 -19.09 -5.87
CA GLY A 401 -5.01 -19.52 -6.00
C GLY A 401 -5.63 -19.20 -7.36
N SER A 402 -4.92 -18.57 -8.31
CA SER A 402 -5.47 -18.33 -9.66
C SER A 402 -5.87 -19.60 -10.40
N ILE A 403 -5.35 -20.75 -9.96
CA ILE A 403 -5.72 -22.10 -10.42
C ILE A 403 -7.21 -22.42 -10.26
N LEU A 404 -7.92 -21.71 -9.37
CA LEU A 404 -9.35 -21.90 -9.13
C LEU A 404 -10.21 -21.47 -10.34
N ILE A 405 -9.68 -20.66 -11.26
CA ILE A 405 -10.44 -20.07 -12.36
C ILE A 405 -9.76 -20.37 -13.69
N ARG A 406 -10.38 -21.22 -14.51
CA ARG A 406 -9.92 -21.48 -15.88
C ARG A 406 -10.53 -20.51 -16.89
N GLU A 407 -11.81 -20.22 -16.73
CA GLU A 407 -12.58 -19.29 -17.54
C GLU A 407 -13.33 -18.35 -16.61
N LEU A 408 -13.47 -17.08 -17.02
CA LEU A 408 -14.18 -16.08 -16.25
C LEU A 408 -15.44 -15.65 -17.02
N PRO A 409 -16.66 -15.92 -16.51
CA PRO A 409 -17.89 -15.57 -17.19
C PRO A 409 -17.96 -14.08 -17.54
N GLY A 410 -18.32 -13.76 -18.80
CA GLY A 410 -18.43 -12.38 -19.26
C GLY A 410 -17.11 -11.72 -19.71
N PHE A 411 -15.98 -12.42 -19.61
CA PHE A 411 -14.66 -11.93 -20.02
C PHE A 411 -14.02 -12.87 -21.05
N GLU A 412 -13.73 -12.36 -22.24
CA GLU A 412 -13.19 -13.17 -23.35
C GLU A 412 -11.65 -13.29 -23.31
N ASP A 413 -10.95 -12.23 -22.89
CA ASP A 413 -9.48 -12.21 -22.78
C ASP A 413 -9.06 -12.40 -21.32
N VAL A 414 -8.97 -13.66 -20.89
CA VAL A 414 -8.50 -14.05 -19.55
C VAL A 414 -7.11 -14.67 -19.68
N ARG A 415 -6.12 -14.06 -19.03
CA ARG A 415 -4.71 -14.48 -19.10
C ARG A 415 -4.21 -14.91 -17.75
N ARG A 416 -3.41 -15.97 -17.72
CA ARG A 416 -2.59 -16.36 -16.56
C ARG A 416 -1.14 -16.46 -17.04
N PRO A 417 -0.31 -15.44 -16.81
CA PRO A 417 1.05 -15.41 -17.35
C PRO A 417 1.95 -16.40 -16.60
N ASP A 418 3.13 -16.71 -17.16
CA ASP A 418 4.15 -17.46 -16.43
C ASP A 418 4.54 -16.72 -15.15
N HIS A 419 4.98 -17.48 -14.13
CA HIS A 419 5.34 -16.96 -12.80
C HIS A 419 4.20 -16.24 -12.05
N TYR A 420 2.94 -16.43 -12.44
CA TYR A 420 1.75 -15.84 -11.80
C TYR A 420 1.71 -15.97 -10.26
N ALA A 421 2.27 -17.06 -9.71
CA ALA A 421 2.23 -17.36 -8.28
C ALA A 421 3.10 -16.45 -7.40
N VAL A 422 4.01 -15.67 -8.01
CA VAL A 422 4.91 -14.71 -7.36
C VAL A 422 4.87 -13.33 -8.04
N ALA A 423 3.73 -12.98 -8.66
CA ALA A 423 3.56 -11.71 -9.34
C ALA A 423 3.83 -10.51 -8.42
N ASN A 424 3.47 -10.59 -7.14
CA ASN A 424 3.85 -9.61 -6.11
C ASN A 424 5.36 -9.38 -6.03
N ALA A 425 6.17 -10.43 -5.89
CA ALA A 425 7.62 -10.30 -5.81
C ALA A 425 8.22 -9.75 -7.11
N VAL A 426 7.70 -10.18 -8.27
CA VAL A 426 8.08 -9.61 -9.57
C VAL A 426 7.75 -8.12 -9.64
N GLY A 427 6.54 -7.74 -9.23
CA GLY A 427 6.09 -6.34 -9.19
C GLY A 427 6.94 -5.45 -8.31
N ALA A 428 7.36 -5.96 -7.13
CA ALA A 428 8.32 -5.28 -6.27
C ALA A 428 9.68 -5.11 -6.96
N ALA A 429 10.16 -6.14 -7.66
CA ALA A 429 11.46 -6.13 -8.34
C ALA A 429 11.54 -5.16 -9.54
N ILE A 430 10.40 -4.86 -10.17
CA ILE A 430 10.30 -3.94 -11.33
C ILE A 430 9.76 -2.56 -10.97
N ALA A 431 9.50 -2.31 -9.69
CA ALA A 431 8.94 -1.05 -9.23
C ALA A 431 9.84 0.12 -9.60
N GLN A 432 9.19 1.20 -10.02
CA GLN A 432 9.82 2.43 -10.49
C GLN A 432 9.92 3.44 -9.35
N VAL A 433 10.66 4.52 -9.53
CA VAL A 433 10.62 5.65 -8.59
C VAL A 433 9.69 6.72 -9.12
N GLY A 434 9.06 7.46 -8.21
CA GLY A 434 8.01 8.41 -8.55
C GLY A 434 8.16 9.76 -7.89
N GLY A 435 7.59 10.77 -8.55
CA GLY A 435 7.40 12.11 -8.06
C GLY A 435 5.95 12.52 -8.26
N GLU A 436 5.31 13.02 -7.21
CA GLU A 436 3.93 13.49 -7.28
C GLU A 436 3.82 14.94 -6.82
N VAL A 437 2.92 15.67 -7.46
CA VAL A 437 2.44 16.99 -7.06
C VAL A 437 0.93 16.90 -6.92
N ASP A 438 0.38 17.41 -5.82
CA ASP A 438 -1.06 17.54 -5.57
C ASP A 438 -1.27 18.79 -4.72
N ARG A 439 -1.61 19.90 -5.39
CA ARG A 439 -1.87 21.19 -4.74
C ARG A 439 -2.81 22.04 -5.60
N VAL A 440 -3.31 23.11 -5.01
CA VAL A 440 -4.09 24.12 -5.74
C VAL A 440 -3.15 25.07 -6.45
N PHE A 441 -3.39 25.29 -7.74
CA PHE A 441 -2.70 26.27 -8.57
C PHE A 441 -3.69 27.36 -8.99
N SER A 442 -3.21 28.58 -9.17
CA SER A 442 -4.00 29.70 -9.65
C SER A 442 -3.35 30.27 -10.91
N GLY A 443 -4.10 30.35 -12.00
CA GLY A 443 -3.60 30.87 -13.29
C GLY A 443 -4.13 30.10 -14.51
N PRO A 444 -3.66 30.44 -15.72
CA PRO A 444 -4.11 29.80 -16.95
C PRO A 444 -3.81 28.29 -16.95
N ARG A 445 -4.83 27.48 -17.27
CA ARG A 445 -4.79 26.01 -17.22
C ARG A 445 -3.50 25.39 -17.78
N ASP A 446 -3.12 25.74 -19.00
CA ASP A 446 -1.97 25.13 -19.66
C ASP A 446 -0.65 25.45 -18.95
N THR A 447 -0.52 26.66 -18.39
CA THR A 447 0.66 27.09 -17.65
C THR A 447 0.81 26.32 -16.34
N VAL A 448 -0.27 26.27 -15.55
CA VAL A 448 -0.24 25.60 -14.24
C VAL A 448 -0.10 24.08 -14.38
N LEU A 449 -0.67 23.49 -15.44
CA LEU A 449 -0.48 22.07 -15.74
C LEU A 449 0.96 21.76 -16.16
N ALA A 450 1.59 22.62 -16.97
CA ALA A 450 2.99 22.47 -17.34
C ALA A 450 3.92 22.61 -16.12
N GLU A 451 3.65 23.56 -15.23
CA GLU A 451 4.37 23.73 -13.96
C GLU A 451 4.26 22.46 -13.10
N ALA A 452 3.04 21.95 -12.87
CA ALA A 452 2.80 20.76 -12.08
C ALA A 452 3.51 19.52 -12.66
N LYS A 453 3.51 19.36 -14.00
CA LYS A 453 4.24 18.28 -14.69
C LYS A 453 5.75 18.40 -14.50
N ALA A 454 6.32 19.58 -14.68
CA ALA A 454 7.75 19.81 -14.49
C ALA A 454 8.16 19.55 -13.03
N GLU A 455 7.35 19.99 -12.07
CA GLU A 455 7.60 19.76 -10.65
C GLU A 455 7.52 18.27 -10.29
N ALA A 456 6.56 17.52 -10.84
CA ALA A 456 6.46 16.07 -10.65
C ALA A 456 7.68 15.32 -11.22
N VAL A 457 8.12 15.69 -12.42
CA VAL A 457 9.34 15.13 -13.05
C VAL A 457 10.57 15.40 -12.17
N ALA A 458 10.77 16.64 -11.74
CA ALA A 458 11.89 17.00 -10.87
C ALA A 458 11.85 16.29 -9.50
N ARG A 459 10.65 15.97 -8.98
CA ARG A 459 10.49 15.15 -7.78
C ARG A 459 10.89 13.68 -8.05
N ALA A 460 10.55 13.12 -9.20
CA ALA A 460 10.92 11.76 -9.57
C ALA A 460 12.44 11.61 -9.74
N GLU A 461 13.09 12.58 -10.42
CA GLU A 461 14.55 12.60 -10.60
C GLU A 461 15.28 12.72 -9.27
N ARG A 462 14.82 13.58 -8.35
CA ARG A 462 15.35 13.67 -6.99
C ARG A 462 15.16 12.40 -6.17
N ALA A 463 14.13 11.62 -6.47
CA ALA A 463 13.89 10.32 -5.86
C ALA A 463 14.77 9.19 -6.46
N GLY A 464 15.64 9.51 -7.42
CA GLY A 464 16.58 8.56 -8.03
C GLY A 464 16.15 8.05 -9.40
N ALA A 465 15.21 8.73 -10.08
CA ALA A 465 14.85 8.35 -11.45
C ALA A 465 15.98 8.65 -12.43
N ARG A 466 16.22 7.72 -13.36
CA ARG A 466 17.19 7.89 -14.44
C ARG A 466 16.71 8.99 -15.38
N GLU A 467 17.62 9.89 -15.72
CA GLU A 467 17.35 10.98 -16.66
C GLU A 467 16.87 10.40 -18.01
N GLY A 468 15.82 11.00 -18.57
CA GLY A 468 15.22 10.53 -19.83
C GLY A 468 14.29 9.30 -19.71
N SER A 469 14.23 8.62 -18.56
CA SER A 469 13.26 7.53 -18.32
C SER A 469 11.92 8.01 -17.75
N VAL A 470 11.86 9.26 -17.28
CA VAL A 470 10.70 9.80 -16.58
C VAL A 470 9.55 10.07 -17.54
N ARG A 471 8.37 9.51 -17.22
CA ARG A 471 7.11 9.77 -17.92
C ARG A 471 6.03 10.20 -16.95
N ILE A 472 5.05 10.93 -17.45
CA ILE A 472 3.82 11.20 -16.70
C ILE A 472 2.96 9.94 -16.71
N ALA A 473 2.67 9.42 -15.52
CA ALA A 473 1.82 8.24 -15.32
C ALA A 473 0.36 8.61 -15.14
N ASP A 474 0.07 9.73 -14.48
CA ASP A 474 -1.29 10.16 -14.17
C ASP A 474 -1.38 11.68 -14.09
N VAL A 475 -2.53 12.22 -14.51
CA VAL A 475 -2.88 13.64 -14.44
C VAL A 475 -4.36 13.75 -14.08
N GLU A 476 -4.65 14.42 -12.98
CA GLU A 476 -6.00 14.76 -12.57
C GLU A 476 -6.12 16.28 -12.40
N GLU A 477 -7.12 16.86 -13.03
CA GLU A 477 -7.42 18.29 -12.97
C GLU A 477 -8.84 18.47 -12.43
N VAL A 478 -8.95 19.13 -11.27
CA VAL A 478 -10.25 19.45 -10.66
C VAL A 478 -10.38 20.97 -10.60
N PRO A 479 -11.17 21.59 -11.51
CA PRO A 479 -11.47 23.01 -11.45
C PRO A 479 -12.21 23.35 -10.16
N LEU A 480 -11.73 24.33 -9.41
CA LEU A 480 -12.36 24.79 -8.17
C LEU A 480 -13.21 26.03 -8.48
N ALA A 481 -14.37 25.81 -9.09
CA ALA A 481 -15.24 26.87 -9.61
C ALA A 481 -15.73 27.88 -8.56
N TYR A 482 -15.66 27.54 -7.27
CA TYR A 482 -16.02 28.42 -6.16
C TYR A 482 -14.86 29.31 -5.68
N LEU A 483 -13.66 29.16 -6.25
CA LEU A 483 -12.48 29.95 -5.91
C LEU A 483 -12.22 31.03 -6.96
N PRO A 484 -11.85 32.26 -6.55
CA PRO A 484 -11.44 33.30 -7.48
C PRO A 484 -10.08 32.96 -8.13
N GLY A 485 -9.86 33.45 -9.37
CA GLY A 485 -8.55 33.39 -10.04
C GLY A 485 -8.23 32.09 -10.79
N ASP A 486 -9.23 31.45 -11.41
CA ASP A 486 -9.08 30.22 -12.18
C ASP A 486 -8.36 29.09 -11.41
N ALA A 487 -8.66 28.99 -10.11
CA ALA A 487 -7.99 28.02 -9.26
C ALA A 487 -8.34 26.59 -9.68
N THR A 488 -7.32 25.79 -9.89
CA THR A 488 -7.45 24.38 -10.28
C THR A 488 -6.59 23.56 -9.34
N ARG A 489 -7.18 22.54 -8.71
CA ARG A 489 -6.37 21.52 -8.05
C ARG A 489 -5.80 20.62 -9.14
N ILE A 490 -4.48 20.61 -9.25
CA ILE A 490 -3.79 19.78 -10.24
C ILE A 490 -2.99 18.75 -9.49
N ARG A 491 -3.19 17.51 -9.91
CA ARG A 491 -2.41 16.38 -9.48
C ARG A 491 -1.67 15.80 -10.67
N VAL A 492 -0.36 15.62 -10.51
CA VAL A 492 0.47 14.97 -11.52
C VAL A 492 1.39 13.96 -10.85
N LYS A 493 1.41 12.74 -11.40
CA LYS A 493 2.36 11.70 -11.03
C LYS A 493 3.31 11.44 -12.19
N ALA A 494 4.59 11.55 -11.91
CA ALA A 494 5.68 11.17 -12.80
C ALA A 494 6.39 9.93 -12.24
N VAL A 495 6.83 9.04 -13.11
CA VAL A 495 7.52 7.79 -12.75
C VAL A 495 8.68 7.56 -13.71
N GLY A 496 9.76 6.97 -13.21
CA GLY A 496 10.94 6.64 -14.02
C GLY A 496 11.69 5.44 -13.45
N ASP A 497 12.59 4.90 -14.27
CA ASP A 497 13.39 3.74 -13.89
C ASP A 497 14.44 4.14 -12.85
N LEU A 498 14.68 3.26 -11.89
CA LEU A 498 15.67 3.47 -10.85
C LEU A 498 17.08 3.60 -11.46
N ASP A 499 17.78 4.66 -11.10
CA ASP A 499 19.17 4.89 -11.46
C ASP A 499 20.10 4.33 -10.40
N LEU A 500 20.50 3.07 -10.58
CA LEU A 500 21.37 2.35 -9.64
C LEU A 500 22.79 2.89 -9.62
N GLU A 501 23.25 3.58 -10.68
CA GLU A 501 24.58 4.20 -10.70
C GLU A 501 24.61 5.44 -9.79
N LYS A 502 23.54 6.25 -9.81
CA LYS A 502 23.42 7.41 -8.91
C LYS A 502 23.28 7.05 -7.45
N ILE A 503 22.71 5.89 -7.13
CA ILE A 503 22.45 5.47 -5.75
C ILE A 503 23.70 4.88 -5.08
N ASN A 504 24.59 4.29 -5.88
CA ASN A 504 25.83 3.69 -5.39
C ASN A 504 27.03 4.66 -5.39
N ALA A 505 26.85 5.89 -5.86
CA ALA A 505 27.83 6.98 -5.88
C ALA A 505 27.71 7.85 -4.62
#